data_AF-A0A9P9IZ88-F1
#
_entry.id   AF-A0A9P9IZ88-F1
#
_cell.length_a   1.000
_cell.length_b   1.000
_cell.length_c   1.000
_cell.angle_alpha   90.00
_cell.angle_beta   90.00
_cell.angle_gamma   90.00
#
_symmetry.space_group_name_H-M   'P 1'
#
loop_
_entity.id
_entity.type
_entity.pdbx_description
1 polymer ?
#
loop_
_entity_poly.entity_id
_entity_poly.type
_entity_poly.pdbx_seq_one_letter_code
_entity_poly.pdbx_strand_id
1 'polypeptide(L)'
;MPSLPIAQASHDLTQDFRNELYAALLSGTGIRNIETTLSQELQESGWLDKLKAYMQYLLREGLVTSHPELMEKVMEKIKSSNTDATNGTNGVNGTNGHSEGEEIDLRLPERVTRQGSKVVRQEVEKVCELV
;
A
#
# COMPACT_ATOMS: atom_id res chain seq x y z
N MET A 1 -19.91 -34.85 -26.67
CA MET A 1 -19.61 -33.58 -25.99
C MET A 1 -18.78 -33.87 -24.74
N PRO A 2 -17.45 -33.66 -24.76
CA PRO A 2 -16.68 -33.49 -23.54
C PRO A 2 -16.17 -32.05 -23.41
N SER A 3 -16.28 -31.55 -22.18
CA SER A 3 -16.01 -30.20 -21.71
C SER A 3 -14.56 -29.75 -21.89
N LEU A 4 -14.38 -28.55 -22.47
CA LEU A 4 -13.10 -27.84 -22.48
C LEU A 4 -12.72 -27.44 -21.04
N PRO A 5 -11.48 -27.70 -20.60
CA PRO A 5 -10.99 -27.14 -19.35
C PRO A 5 -10.89 -25.62 -19.52
N ILE A 6 -11.58 -24.88 -18.65
CA ILE A 6 -11.34 -23.45 -18.46
C ILE A 6 -9.89 -23.35 -18.00
N ALA A 7 -8.99 -23.01 -18.92
CA ALA A 7 -7.61 -22.71 -18.63
C ALA A 7 -7.62 -21.58 -17.62
N GLN A 8 -7.21 -21.90 -16.39
CA GLN A 8 -6.98 -20.93 -15.35
C GLN A 8 -5.96 -19.93 -15.89
N ALA A 9 -6.42 -18.71 -16.20
CA ALA A 9 -5.57 -17.57 -16.52
C ALA A 9 -4.88 -17.06 -15.24
N SER A 10 -4.14 -17.96 -14.59
CA SER A 10 -3.14 -17.64 -13.57
C SER A 10 -1.77 -17.70 -14.25
N HIS A 11 -1.62 -17.06 -15.41
CA HIS A 11 -0.28 -16.79 -15.91
C HIS A 11 0.29 -15.71 -14.99
N ASP A 12 1.14 -16.14 -14.07
CA ASP A 12 2.13 -15.27 -13.44
C ASP A 12 2.69 -14.38 -14.55
N LEU A 13 2.45 -13.06 -14.46
CA LEU A 13 2.93 -12.09 -15.45
C LEU A 13 4.41 -12.39 -15.72
N THR A 14 4.74 -12.85 -16.93
CA THR A 14 6.09 -13.29 -17.28
C THR A 14 7.07 -12.16 -17.00
N GLN A 15 8.28 -12.50 -16.51
CA GLN A 15 9.32 -11.51 -16.20
C GLN A 15 9.53 -10.51 -17.34
N ASP A 16 9.51 -11.01 -18.58
CA ASP A 16 9.67 -10.20 -19.80
C ASP A 16 8.53 -9.19 -19.97
N PHE A 17 7.29 -9.61 -19.77
CA PHE A 17 6.13 -8.71 -19.84
C PHE A 17 6.16 -7.66 -18.73
N ARG A 18 6.60 -8.02 -17.51
CA ARG A 18 6.78 -7.04 -16.43
C ARG A 18 7.82 -5.99 -16.81
N ASN A 19 8.94 -6.41 -17.38
CA ASN A 19 10.00 -5.51 -17.82
C ASN A 19 9.54 -4.58 -18.94
N GLU A 20 8.80 -5.09 -19.91
CA GLU A 20 8.20 -4.30 -20.99
C GLU A 20 7.21 -3.27 -20.45
N LEU A 21 6.33 -3.69 -19.53
CA LEU A 21 5.38 -2.79 -18.86
C LEU A 21 6.12 -1.69 -18.08
N TYR A 22 7.17 -2.03 -17.33
CA TYR A 22 7.97 -1.04 -16.62
C TYR A 22 8.66 -0.06 -17.58
N ALA A 23 9.24 -0.56 -18.68
CA ALA A 23 9.86 0.29 -19.69
C ALA A 23 8.85 1.25 -20.33
N ALA A 24 7.63 0.77 -20.61
CA ALA A 24 6.55 1.58 -21.19
C ALA A 24 6.00 2.63 -20.19
N LEU A 25 5.82 2.26 -18.91
CA LEU A 25 5.42 3.21 -17.87
C LEU A 25 6.50 4.26 -17.57
N LEU A 26 7.78 3.88 -17.67
CA LEU A 26 8.93 4.74 -17.44
C LEU A 26 9.19 5.70 -18.61
N SER A 27 8.95 5.27 -19.86
CA SER A 27 9.11 6.13 -21.04
C SER A 27 8.05 7.26 -21.09
N GLY A 28 6.89 7.02 -20.47
CA GLY A 28 5.82 8.00 -20.30
C GLY A 28 5.87 8.76 -18.97
N THR A 29 4.71 9.27 -18.56
CA THR A 29 4.52 9.89 -17.23
C THR A 29 3.87 8.95 -16.23
N GLY A 30 3.66 7.68 -16.60
CA GLY A 30 2.83 6.73 -15.85
C GLY A 30 3.33 6.51 -14.42
N ILE A 31 4.63 6.22 -14.25
CA ILE A 31 5.23 6.04 -12.91
C ILE A 31 5.06 7.30 -12.07
N ARG A 32 5.33 8.48 -12.66
CA ARG A 32 5.23 9.76 -11.96
C ARG A 32 3.79 10.08 -11.53
N ASN A 33 2.81 9.78 -12.38
CA ASN A 33 1.39 10.00 -12.08
C ASN A 33 0.91 9.07 -10.95
N ILE A 34 1.32 7.80 -11.00
CA ILE A 34 1.05 6.80 -9.95
C ILE A 34 1.65 7.28 -8.62
N GLU A 35 2.93 7.65 -8.61
CA GLU A 35 3.64 8.11 -7.41
C GLU A 35 3.01 9.38 -6.83
N THR A 36 2.71 10.37 -7.67
CA THR A 36 2.10 11.63 -7.24
C THR A 36 0.74 11.39 -6.58
N THR A 37 -0.10 10.56 -7.20
CA THR A 37 -1.44 10.25 -6.69
C THR A 37 -1.36 9.48 -5.37
N LEU A 38 -0.53 8.44 -5.30
CA LEU A 38 -0.34 7.66 -4.06
C LEU A 38 0.19 8.55 -2.93
N SER A 39 1.16 9.42 -3.21
CA SER A 39 1.73 10.33 -2.22
C SER A 39 0.69 11.32 -1.69
N GLN A 40 -0.12 11.90 -2.58
CA GLN A 40 -1.22 12.79 -2.20
C GLN A 40 -2.26 12.07 -1.32
N GLU A 41 -2.73 10.89 -1.73
CA GLU A 41 -3.71 10.11 -0.97
C GLU A 41 -3.18 9.68 0.41
N LEU A 42 -1.91 9.29 0.49
CA LEU A 42 -1.24 8.96 1.76
C LEU A 42 -1.10 10.16 2.69
N GLN A 43 -0.81 11.34 2.14
CA GLN A 43 -0.69 12.58 2.90
C GLN A 43 -2.06 13.08 3.36
N GLU A 44 -3.04 13.17 2.46
CA GLU A 44 -4.41 13.60 2.78
C GLU A 44 -5.13 12.65 3.73
N SER A 45 -4.66 11.40 3.84
CA SER A 45 -5.13 10.45 4.83
C SER A 45 -4.56 10.59 6.22
N GLY A 46 -3.56 11.46 6.41
CA GLY A 46 -2.83 11.55 7.66
C GLY A 46 -2.08 10.26 8.01
N TRP A 47 -2.02 9.29 7.10
CA TRP A 47 -1.33 8.02 7.33
C TRP A 47 0.17 8.24 7.49
N LEU A 48 0.74 9.16 6.69
CA LEU A 48 2.15 9.56 6.85
C LEU A 48 2.44 10.20 8.21
N ASP A 49 1.48 10.92 8.77
CA ASP A 49 1.64 11.53 10.09
C ASP A 49 1.55 10.49 11.21
N LYS A 50 0.64 9.51 11.10
CA LYS A 50 0.59 8.34 11.99
C LYS A 50 1.87 7.53 11.93
N LEU A 51 2.40 7.30 10.73
CA LEU A 51 3.68 6.62 10.52
C LEU A 51 4.83 7.36 11.21
N LYS A 52 4.92 8.69 11.03
CA LYS A 52 5.91 9.53 11.72
C LYS A 52 5.76 9.46 13.23
N ALA A 53 4.53 9.53 13.76
CA ALA A 53 4.28 9.41 15.19
C ALA A 53 4.75 8.06 15.74
N TYR A 54 4.51 6.96 15.01
CA TYR A 54 5.00 5.63 15.41
C TYR A 54 6.53 5.54 15.39
N MET A 55 7.19 6.07 14.36
CA MET A 55 8.66 6.12 14.32
C MET A 55 9.23 6.94 15.47
N GLN A 56 8.63 8.10 15.76
CA GLN A 56 9.02 8.95 16.89
C GLN A 56 8.82 8.24 18.23
N TYR A 57 7.72 7.49 18.39
CA TYR A 57 7.49 6.66 19.57
C TYR A 57 8.61 5.62 19.74
N LEU A 58 8.92 4.84 18.70
CA LEU A 58 9.98 3.82 18.76
C LEU A 58 11.34 4.40 19.15
N LEU A 59 11.67 5.58 18.62
CA LEU A 59 12.94 6.26 18.91
C LEU A 59 12.96 6.89 20.31
N ARG A 60 11.84 7.49 20.75
CA ARG A 60 11.74 8.14 22.06
C ARG A 60 11.78 7.13 23.20
N GLU A 61 11.10 6.00 23.04
CA GLU A 61 11.10 4.92 24.02
C GLU A 61 12.41 4.10 23.99
N GLY A 62 13.32 4.37 23.04
CA GLY A 62 14.58 3.65 22.89
C GLY A 62 14.41 2.19 22.45
N LEU A 63 13.25 1.83 21.88
CA LEU A 63 12.93 0.48 21.40
C LEU A 63 13.71 0.12 20.13
N VAL A 64 14.15 1.13 19.39
CA VAL A 64 15.04 0.97 18.23
C VAL A 64 16.12 2.04 18.30
N THR A 65 17.35 1.65 17.95
CA THR A 65 18.51 2.56 18.01
C THR A 65 19.26 2.68 16.70
N SER A 66 18.83 1.92 15.69
CA SER A 66 19.43 1.92 14.36
C SER A 66 18.37 2.06 13.26
N HIS A 67 18.76 2.67 12.14
CA HIS A 67 17.90 2.78 10.96
C HIS A 67 17.36 1.43 10.44
N PRO A 68 18.17 0.36 10.27
CA PRO A 68 17.65 -0.91 9.76
C PRO A 68 16.61 -1.54 10.70
N GLU A 69 16.83 -1.45 12.01
CA GLU A 69 15.91 -1.95 13.04
C GLU A 69 14.58 -1.16 13.04
N LEU A 70 14.66 0.17 12.91
CA LEU A 70 13.47 1.02 12.76
C LEU A 70 12.64 0.60 11.53
N MET A 71 13.29 0.42 10.38
CA MET A 71 12.62 0.01 9.14
C MET A 71 11.96 -1.36 9.28
N GLU A 72 12.64 -2.32 9.91
CA GLU A 72 12.09 -3.65 10.17
C GLU A 72 10.83 -3.57 11.05
N LYS A 73 10.90 -2.84 12.17
CA LYS A 73 9.77 -2.66 13.11
C LYS A 73 8.59 -1.93 12.50
N VAL A 74 8.84 -0.93 11.68
CA VAL A 74 7.80 -0.21 10.94
C VAL A 74 7.12 -1.12 9.92
N MET A 75 7.91 -1.85 9.11
CA MET A 75 7.36 -2.76 8.11
C MET A 75 6.58 -3.91 8.74
N GLU A 76 7.07 -4.46 9.85
CA GLU A 76 6.36 -5.46 10.66
C GLU A 76 5.00 -4.92 11.13
N LYS A 77 4.97 -3.72 11.71
CA LYS A 77 3.73 -3.08 12.18
C LYS A 77 2.74 -2.78 11.07
N ILE A 78 3.20 -2.33 9.90
CA ILE A 78 2.34 -2.09 8.74
C ILE A 78 1.72 -3.43 8.27
N LYS A 79 2.51 -4.50 8.21
CA LYS A 79 2.02 -5.82 7.81
C LYS A 79 0.95 -6.34 8.79
N SER A 80 1.22 -6.30 10.10
CA SER A 80 0.26 -6.78 11.11
C SER A 80 -1.04 -5.99 11.10
N SER A 81 -0.96 -4.66 11.03
CA SER A 81 -2.14 -3.77 10.99
C SER A 81 -3.04 -4.04 9.77
N ASN A 82 -2.49 -4.56 8.66
CA ASN A 82 -3.26 -4.93 7.47
C ASN A 82 -3.83 -6.37 7.55
N THR A 83 -3.23 -7.29 8.29
CA THR A 83 -3.71 -8.69 8.43
C THR A 83 -4.83 -8.85 9.45
N ASP A 84 -4.85 -8.00 10.49
CA ASP A 84 -5.86 -8.07 11.58
C ASP A 84 -7.28 -7.66 11.13
N ALA A 85 -7.44 -7.19 9.88
CA ALA A 85 -8.71 -6.83 9.27
C ALA A 85 -9.71 -8.00 9.09
N THR A 86 -9.30 -9.25 9.33
CA THR A 86 -10.18 -10.43 9.19
C THR A 86 -10.98 -10.76 10.45
N ASN A 87 -10.74 -10.12 11.61
CA ASN A 87 -11.45 -10.41 12.86
C ASN A 87 -11.98 -9.19 13.64
N GLY A 88 -11.82 -7.96 13.14
CA GLY A 88 -12.16 -6.74 13.88
C GLY A 88 -13.39 -5.99 13.36
N THR A 89 -14.49 -6.08 14.09
CA THR A 89 -15.71 -5.28 13.98
C THR A 89 -15.46 -3.80 13.63
N ASN A 90 -16.28 -3.27 12.71
CA ASN A 90 -16.36 -1.85 12.33
C ASN A 90 -16.38 -0.89 13.54
N GLY A 91 -15.23 -0.31 13.87
CA GLY A 91 -15.10 0.81 14.81
C GLY A 91 -15.28 2.14 14.07
N VAL A 92 -16.49 2.68 14.13
CA VAL A 92 -16.86 4.01 13.63
C VAL A 92 -16.17 5.12 14.43
N ASN A 93 -15.48 6.02 13.72
CA ASN A 93 -15.31 7.46 13.95
C ASN A 93 -15.33 8.01 15.41
N GLY A 94 -14.21 8.62 15.85
CA GLY A 94 -14.25 9.79 16.74
C GLY A 94 -13.25 9.85 17.90
N THR A 95 -12.56 11.00 17.96
CA THR A 95 -12.10 11.70 19.17
C THR A 95 -10.64 11.52 19.61
N ASN A 96 -9.91 12.64 19.58
CA ASN A 96 -8.66 12.92 20.27
C ASN A 96 -8.69 12.40 21.72
N GLY A 97 -7.84 11.44 22.05
CA GLY A 97 -7.67 10.98 23.42
C GLY A 97 -6.38 10.21 23.59
N HIS A 98 -5.25 10.93 23.69
CA HIS A 98 -3.95 10.37 24.05
C HIS A 98 -4.09 9.58 25.36
N SER A 99 -4.23 8.27 25.23
CA SER A 99 -4.29 7.32 26.34
C SER A 99 -3.04 6.47 26.26
N GLU A 100 -2.32 6.35 27.36
CA GLU A 100 -1.16 5.48 27.48
C GLU A 100 -1.55 4.06 27.04
N GLY A 101 -0.96 3.60 25.92
CA GLY A 101 -1.27 2.30 25.32
C GLY A 101 -2.17 2.33 24.07
N GLU A 102 -2.49 3.50 23.50
CA GLU A 102 -3.17 3.56 22.20
C GLU A 102 -2.25 3.03 21.09
N GLU A 103 -2.50 1.79 20.69
CA GLU A 103 -1.77 1.12 19.63
C GLU A 103 -1.93 1.92 18.33
N ILE A 104 -0.85 2.54 17.85
CA ILE A 104 -0.87 3.33 16.62
C ILE A 104 -1.19 2.39 15.46
N ASP A 105 -2.42 2.50 14.93
CA ASP A 105 -2.87 1.72 13.77
C ASP A 105 -2.28 2.29 12.48
N LEU A 106 -1.42 1.48 11.83
CA LEU A 106 -0.78 1.79 10.56
C LEU A 106 -1.49 1.10 9.37
N ARG A 107 -2.74 0.67 9.53
CA ARG A 107 -3.53 0.12 8.43
C ARG A 107 -3.66 1.12 7.29
N LEU A 108 -3.45 0.63 6.06
CA LEU A 108 -3.57 1.47 4.88
C LEU A 108 -5.04 1.86 4.67
N PRO A 109 -5.37 3.16 4.55
CA PRO A 109 -6.76 3.57 4.35
C PRO A 109 -7.30 3.07 3.00
N GLU A 110 -8.52 2.54 2.98
CA GLU A 110 -9.13 1.98 1.76
C GLU A 110 -9.17 2.96 0.59
N ARG A 111 -9.29 4.27 0.86
CA ARG A 111 -9.24 5.29 -0.18
C ARG A 111 -7.92 5.29 -0.95
N VAL A 112 -6.81 5.09 -0.25
CA VAL A 112 -5.46 5.04 -0.85
C VAL A 112 -5.36 3.81 -1.74
N THR A 113 -5.81 2.65 -1.25
CA THR A 113 -5.82 1.41 -2.04
C THR A 113 -6.70 1.52 -3.28
N ARG A 114 -7.92 2.04 -3.12
CA ARG A 114 -8.87 2.22 -4.22
C ARG A 114 -8.35 3.20 -5.26
N GLN A 115 -7.82 4.34 -4.83
CA GLN A 115 -7.38 5.36 -5.76
C GLN A 115 -6.02 5.02 -6.39
N GLY A 116 -5.11 4.41 -5.63
CA GLY A 116 -3.87 3.84 -6.12
C GLY A 116 -4.10 2.78 -7.20
N SER A 117 -5.00 1.82 -6.96
CA SER A 117 -5.34 0.81 -7.97
C SER A 117 -6.01 1.39 -9.21
N LYS A 118 -6.85 2.42 -9.05
CA LYS A 118 -7.46 3.14 -10.17
C LYS A 118 -6.42 3.85 -11.05
N VAL A 119 -5.48 4.60 -10.46
CA VAL A 119 -4.45 5.30 -11.25
C VAL A 119 -3.49 4.31 -11.91
N VAL A 120 -3.10 3.23 -11.22
CA VAL A 120 -2.28 2.16 -11.81
C VAL A 120 -2.99 1.58 -13.02
N ARG A 121 -4.27 1.23 -12.90
CA ARG A 121 -5.07 0.73 -14.02
C ARG A 121 -5.10 1.71 -15.19
N GLN A 122 -5.37 2.99 -14.92
CA GLN A 122 -5.43 4.02 -15.97
C GLN A 122 -4.10 4.20 -16.69
N GLU A 123 -2.97 4.16 -15.99
CA GLU A 123 -1.66 4.28 -16.62
C GLU A 123 -1.26 3.02 -17.37
N VAL A 124 -1.62 1.83 -16.88
CA VAL A 124 -1.43 0.55 -17.58
C VAL A 124 -2.28 0.51 -18.87
N GLU A 125 -3.55 0.92 -18.82
CA GLU A 125 -4.43 0.98 -20.00
C GLU A 125 -3.92 1.95 -21.09
N LYS A 126 -3.12 2.96 -20.74
CA LYS A 126 -2.51 3.87 -21.72
C LYS A 126 -1.34 3.24 -22.47
N VAL A 127 -0.63 2.30 -21.84
CA VAL A 127 0.60 1.71 -22.39
C VAL A 127 0.39 0.30 -22.93
N CYS A 128 -0.68 -0.39 -22.51
CA CYS A 128 -1.06 -1.68 -23.05
C CYS A 128 -2.12 -1.51 -24.14
N GLU A 129 -1.84 -1.99 -25.35
CA GLU A 129 -2.88 -2.23 -26.35
C GLU A 129 -3.69 -3.46 -25.92
N LEU A 130 -4.98 -3.27 -25.68
CA LEU A 130 -5.92 -4.37 -25.41
C LEU A 130 -6.26 -5.02 -26.75
N VAL A 131 -5.51 -6.06 -27.12
CA VAL A 131 -5.76 -6.88 -28.32
C VAL A 131 -6.79 -7.95 -28.03
#